data_AF-A0A537YKB1-F1
#
_entry.id   AF-A0A537YKB1-F1
#
_cell.length_a   1.000
_cell.length_b   1.000
_cell.length_c   1.000
_cell.angle_alpha   90.00
_cell.angle_beta   90.00
_cell.angle_gamma   90.00
#
_symmetry.space_group_name_H-M   'P 1'
#
loop_
_entity.id
_entity.type
_entity.pdbx_description
1 polymer ?
#
loop_
_entity_poly.entity_id
_entity_poly.type
_entity_poly.pdbx_seq_one_letter_code
_entity_poly.pdbx_strand_id
1 'polypeptide(L)'
;MKSGGRHLRAGAALVAIVFAVVVTTAGPAGAHANLASAQPPAGVSVPQAPGAVVLRFSEPLNHALSTIEVSGPSGNATTTGLR
;
A
#
# COMPACT_ATOMS: atom_id res chain seq x y z
N MET A 1 33.33 34.16 31.77
CA MET A 1 32.60 33.04 31.13
C MET A 1 31.99 33.48 29.80
N LYS A 2 32.40 32.95 28.64
CA LYS A 2 31.66 33.18 27.36
C LYS A 2 31.68 31.97 26.40
N SER A 3 31.92 30.76 26.92
CA SER A 3 32.03 29.53 26.11
C SER A 3 30.70 28.83 25.80
N GLY A 4 29.57 29.29 26.34
CA GLY A 4 28.28 28.58 26.23
C GLY A 4 27.63 28.61 24.83
N GLY A 5 27.88 29.66 24.04
CA GLY A 5 27.15 29.87 22.78
C GLY A 5 27.59 28.98 21.61
N ARG A 6 28.82 28.47 21.61
CA ARG A 6 29.37 27.64 20.51
C ARG A 6 28.81 26.22 20.56
N HIS A 7 28.68 25.65 21.76
CA HIS A 7 28.09 24.33 21.95
C HIS A 7 26.59 24.32 21.66
N LEU A 8 25.88 25.38 22.03
CA LEU A 8 24.45 25.52 21.73
C LEU A 8 24.18 25.61 20.22
N ARG A 9 25.03 26.36 19.49
CA ARG A 9 24.95 26.47 18.02
C ARG A 9 25.32 25.17 17.31
N ALA A 10 26.37 24.49 17.78
CA ALA A 10 26.77 23.20 17.24
C ALA A 10 25.67 22.13 17.44
N GLY A 11 25.03 22.11 18.61
CA GLY A 11 23.89 21.23 18.88
C GLY A 11 22.69 21.51 17.96
N ALA A 12 22.32 22.79 17.79
CA ALA A 12 21.24 23.18 16.89
C ALA A 12 21.51 22.78 15.43
N ALA A 13 22.75 22.94 14.96
CA ALA A 13 23.14 22.54 13.61
C ALA A 13 23.05 21.01 13.41
N LEU A 14 23.49 20.23 14.39
CA LEU A 14 23.38 18.76 14.35
C LEU A 14 21.91 18.32 14.27
N VAL A 15 21.04 18.90 15.11
CA VAL A 15 19.59 18.60 15.09
C VAL A 15 18.97 18.95 13.75
N ALA A 16 19.31 20.10 13.16
CA ALA A 16 18.80 20.50 11.86
C ALA A 16 19.24 19.54 10.73
N ILE A 17 20.49 19.07 10.76
CA ILE A 17 21.01 18.09 9.80
C ILE A 17 20.28 16.76 9.96
N VAL A 18 20.15 16.25 11.20
CA VAL A 18 19.42 15.00 11.47
C VAL A 18 17.96 15.12 11.01
N PHE A 19 17.30 16.24 11.29
CA PHE A 19 15.94 16.48 10.85
C PHE A 19 15.82 16.52 9.33
N ALA A 20 16.74 17.20 8.64
CA ALA A 20 16.77 17.25 7.17
C ALA A 20 16.96 15.85 6.57
N VAL A 21 17.84 15.02 7.14
CA VAL A 21 18.02 13.62 6.71
C VAL A 21 16.74 12.82 6.91
N VAL A 22 16.09 12.92 8.08
CA VAL A 22 14.84 12.17 8.37
C VAL A 22 13.72 12.56 7.41
N VAL A 23 13.52 13.86 7.18
CA VAL A 23 12.43 14.35 6.31
C VAL A 23 12.66 13.99 4.84
N THR A 24 13.91 14.00 4.38
CA THR A 24 14.24 13.71 2.97
C THR A 24 14.32 12.22 2.66
N THR A 25 14.54 11.37 3.66
CA THR A 25 14.61 9.90 3.51
C THR A 25 13.30 9.18 3.82
N ALA A 26 12.30 9.89 4.33
CA ALA A 26 10.97 9.33 4.58
C ALA A 26 10.29 8.97 3.25
N GLY A 27 10.28 7.68 2.92
CA GLY A 27 9.50 7.15 1.79
C GLY A 27 7.98 7.24 2.07
N PRO A 28 7.15 7.15 1.01
CA PRO A 28 5.70 7.07 1.19
C PRO A 28 5.36 5.90 2.10
N ALA A 29 4.55 6.15 3.13
CA ALA A 29 3.96 5.08 3.93
C ALA A 29 2.91 4.36 3.05
N GLY A 30 3.28 3.20 2.52
CA GLY A 30 2.34 2.27 1.89
C GLY A 30 1.48 1.64 2.98
N ALA A 31 0.26 2.16 3.17
CA ALA A 31 -0.74 1.59 4.07
C ALA A 31 -2.04 1.21 3.33
N HIS A 32 -2.08 1.42 2.02
CA HIS A 32 -3.24 1.12 1.19
C HIS A 32 -2.88 0.02 0.21
N ALA A 33 -3.51 -1.14 0.39
CA ALA A 33 -3.41 -2.27 -0.52
C ALA A 33 -4.12 -1.96 -1.85
N ASN A 34 -3.37 -1.42 -2.81
CA ASN A 34 -3.86 -1.16 -4.16
C ASN A 34 -3.86 -2.44 -5.00
N LEU A 35 -4.80 -2.58 -5.93
CA LEU A 35 -4.79 -3.68 -6.89
C LEU A 35 -3.64 -3.48 -7.90
N ALA A 36 -2.65 -4.35 -7.86
CA ALA A 36 -1.48 -4.33 -8.72
C ALA A 36 -1.71 -5.08 -10.04
N SER A 37 -2.43 -6.21 -10.00
CA SER A 37 -2.78 -6.99 -11.20
C SER A 37 -3.97 -7.90 -10.97
N ALA A 38 -4.70 -8.23 -12.04
CA ALA A 38 -5.80 -9.19 -12.03
C ALA A 38 -5.65 -10.19 -13.19
N GLN A 39 -6.03 -11.45 -12.93
CA GLN A 39 -6.20 -12.47 -13.96
C GLN A 39 -7.58 -13.13 -13.79
N PRO A 40 -8.46 -13.10 -14.81
CA PRO A 40 -8.30 -12.41 -16.10
C PRO A 40 -8.09 -10.89 -15.97
N PRO A 41 -7.44 -10.23 -16.95
CA PRO A 41 -7.31 -8.77 -16.96
C PRO A 41 -8.68 -8.07 -16.94
N ALA A 42 -8.74 -6.87 -16.37
CA ALA A 42 -9.97 -6.10 -16.36
C ALA A 42 -10.45 -5.76 -17.79
N GLY A 43 -11.76 -5.79 -18.00
CA GLY A 43 -12.38 -5.38 -19.27
C GLY A 43 -12.28 -6.39 -20.41
N VAL A 44 -11.77 -7.60 -20.16
CA VAL A 44 -11.70 -8.65 -21.19
C VAL A 44 -12.85 -9.65 -21.06
N SER A 45 -13.41 -10.04 -22.19
CA SER A 45 -14.28 -11.20 -22.28
C SER A 45 -13.41 -12.43 -22.58
N VAL A 46 -13.48 -13.42 -21.71
CA VAL A 46 -12.81 -14.71 -21.93
C VAL A 46 -13.76 -15.70 -22.60
N PRO A 47 -13.29 -16.52 -23.55
CA PRO A 47 -14.15 -17.46 -24.29
C PRO A 47 -14.64 -18.63 -23.43
N GLN A 48 -13.98 -18.91 -22.31
CA GLN A 48 -14.37 -19.95 -21.35
C GLN A 48 -14.27 -19.41 -19.93
N ALA A 49 -15.13 -19.92 -19.04
CA ALA A 49 -15.11 -19.55 -17.64
C ALA A 49 -13.75 -19.93 -17.00
N PRO A 50 -13.10 -19.00 -16.29
CA PRO A 50 -11.82 -19.27 -15.65
C PRO A 50 -12.01 -20.15 -14.42
N GLY A 51 -11.05 -21.05 -14.17
CA GLY A 51 -11.07 -21.89 -12.96
C GLY A 51 -10.82 -21.11 -11.66
N ALA A 52 -10.26 -19.91 -11.74
CA ALA A 52 -10.03 -19.01 -10.62
C ALA A 52 -9.91 -17.55 -11.09
N VAL A 53 -10.21 -16.61 -10.19
CA VAL A 53 -9.86 -15.20 -10.33
C VAL A 53 -8.68 -14.93 -9.39
N VAL A 54 -7.60 -14.36 -9.91
CA VAL A 54 -6.40 -14.05 -9.14
C VAL A 54 -6.24 -12.54 -9.08
N LEU A 55 -6.26 -11.98 -7.87
CA LEU A 55 -6.03 -10.57 -7.60
C LEU A 55 -4.74 -10.42 -6.81
N ARG A 56 -3.83 -9.58 -7.28
CA ARG A 56 -2.58 -9.27 -6.56
C ARG A 56 -2.61 -7.83 -6.11
N PHE A 57 -2.37 -7.62 -4.82
CA PHE A 57 -2.33 -6.30 -4.20
C PHE A 57 -0.89 -5.86 -3.94
N SER A 58 -0.67 -4.55 -3.81
CA SER A 58 0.63 -3.97 -3.49
C SER A 58 1.11 -4.31 -2.08
N GLU A 59 0.19 -4.69 -1.19
CA GLU A 59 0.43 -4.99 0.21
C GLU A 59 -0.30 -6.28 0.62
N PRO A 60 0.17 -6.98 1.66
CA PRO A 60 -0.56 -8.12 2.22
C PRO A 60 -1.94 -7.72 2.75
N LEU A 61 -2.95 -8.56 2.49
CA LEU A 61 -4.30 -8.37 3.00
C LEU A 61 -4.54 -9.17 4.28
N ASN A 62 -5.40 -8.63 5.15
CA ASN A 62 -5.99 -9.43 6.22
C ASN A 62 -7.18 -10.22 5.66
N HIS A 63 -7.00 -11.53 5.52
CA HIS A 63 -8.03 -12.41 4.96
C HIS A 63 -9.33 -12.45 5.79
N ALA A 64 -9.28 -12.25 7.10
CA ALA A 64 -10.49 -12.26 7.93
C ALA A 64 -11.34 -10.99 7.77
N LEU A 65 -10.75 -9.91 7.24
CA LEU A 65 -11.38 -8.60 7.10
C LEU A 65 -11.56 -8.19 5.63
N SER A 66 -11.24 -9.07 4.70
CA SER A 66 -11.33 -8.81 3.25
C SER A 66 -12.39 -9.71 2.63
N THR A 67 -13.09 -9.20 1.61
CA THR A 67 -14.14 -9.94 0.90
C THR A 67 -13.95 -9.74 -0.59
N ILE A 68 -14.08 -10.83 -1.35
CA ILE A 68 -14.16 -10.80 -2.82
C ILE A 68 -15.55 -11.31 -3.21
N GLU A 69 -16.21 -10.57 -4.08
CA GLU A 69 -17.50 -10.91 -4.67
C GLU A 69 -17.36 -11.00 -6.19
N VAL A 70 -17.94 -12.06 -6.77
CA VAL A 70 -18.06 -12.20 -8.23
C VAL A 70 -19.53 -12.05 -8.59
N SER A 71 -19.87 -11.00 -9.34
CA SER A 71 -21.25 -10.70 -9.74
C SER A 71 -21.50 -11.08 -11.21
N GLY A 72 -22.68 -11.63 -11.48
CA GLY A 72 -23.11 -11.98 -12.84
C GLY A 72 -23.69 -10.78 -13.60
N PRO A 73 -24.08 -10.94 -14.88
CA PRO A 73 -24.62 -9.86 -15.71
C PRO A 73 -25.88 -9.18 -15.15
N SER A 74 -26.64 -9.89 -14.32
CA SER A 74 -27.84 -9.37 -13.63
C SER A 74 -27.54 -8.62 -12.33
N GLY A 75 -26.26 -8.44 -11.98
CA GLY A 75 -25.82 -7.76 -10.76
C GLY A 75 -25.91 -8.62 -9.49
N ASN A 76 -26.33 -9.88 -9.61
CA ASN A 76 -26.42 -10.79 -8.47
C ASN A 76 -25.06 -11.41 -8.13
N ALA A 77 -24.75 -11.45 -6.84
CA ALA A 77 -23.58 -12.15 -6.30
C ALA A 77 -23.66 -13.64 -6.63
N THR A 78 -22.64 -14.17 -7.30
CA THR A 78 -22.55 -15.59 -7.68
C THR A 78 -21.68 -16.38 -6.70
N THR A 79 -20.68 -15.76 -6.06
CA THR A 79 -19.82 -16.39 -5.05
C THR A 79 -19.13 -15.34 -4.17
N THR A 80 -18.94 -15.65 -2.88
CA THR A 80 -18.15 -14.88 -1.92
C THR A 80 -17.07 -15.76 -1.29
N GLY A 81 -15.81 -15.33 -1.30
CA GLY A 81 -14.73 -16.05 -0.59
C GLY A 81 -13.33 -15.52 -0.91
N LEU A 82 -12.38 -15.80 -0.02
CA LEU A 82 -10.94 -15.66 -0.26
C LEU A 82 -10.32 -17.06 -0.29
N ARG A 83 -9.46 -17.35 -1.27
CA ARG A 83 -8.63 -18.56 -1.27
C ARG A 83 -7.18 -18.20 -1.00
#